data_AF-A0A671PNY9-F1
#
_entry.id   AF-A0A671PNY9-F1
#
_cell.length_a   1.000
_cell.length_b   1.000
_cell.length_c   1.000
_cell.angle_alpha   90.00
_cell.angle_beta   90.00
_cell.angle_gamma   90.00
#
_symmetry.space_group_name_H-M   'P 1'
#
loop_
_entity.id
_entity.type
_entity.pdbx_description
1 polymer ?
#
loop_
_entity_poly.entity_id
_entity_poly.type
_entity_poly.pdbx_seq_one_letter_code
_entity_poly.pdbx_strand_id
1 'polypeptide(L)'
;MWNLQTALAILGTLCLTSISGYKNGKVEKSCESMMPEHHSQPNTTASPYTLTVNASKFSPGDNIRVTLSGSEHFEGFLIQARDATNLDGPAIGSFTLVDPEISQRLTCNSIEVRIGSAVSHTSNAKKTEIQVIWKAPSKAPPTVQFLATVLAHYKIFWLKLPGPVISQGDVTPAPSQSTTFTSEGCGTSKSCLIDPVSCNPSVDTNCFFLSYSTLGQTVSFELSGPAQGYVSFALSKDKWMGDDDAYLCINDEGRVSVEAAHTTGRTYPEVSSKSVLTDVGWRVSDGVIQCKFSRSIYTPQDPVRFSLNNSYYLFVAHGTAEYGMIHRHTWQPLISSHHQIITGPPEILTGSRSPLLMKYHGALMLIAWMLAGSTGKLMAAYFKPDWPEQTLFGQKIWFQVCFYTVRVYINVVYTVMLLFQLMSGSEAGAHPYLGCTVMILAFCQPIMAAFRPAPDSSRRWIFNWLHWGVGNAAEIIAVVSMFFGIRQQSLLLPYPWTTGVLSAFVVWTIVLKLVLKLHKHDVIRKGLYQQFEVKNILLIYLFLTSIQLSVQMFM
;
A
#
# COMPACT_ATOMS: atom_id res chain seq x y z
N MET A 1 -63.78 7.69 -10.87
CA MET A 1 -63.26 6.45 -10.26
C MET A 1 -62.51 5.69 -11.34
N TRP A 2 -61.20 5.92 -11.45
CA TRP A 2 -60.34 5.13 -12.32
C TRP A 2 -59.77 4.01 -11.44
N ASN A 3 -60.27 2.79 -11.65
CA ASN A 3 -59.96 1.64 -10.81
C ASN A 3 -58.49 1.25 -10.95
N LEU A 4 -57.85 1.02 -9.81
CA LEU A 4 -56.45 0.56 -9.66
C LEU A 4 -56.10 -0.66 -10.52
N GLN A 5 -57.10 -1.40 -11.00
CA GLN A 5 -56.94 -2.53 -11.91
C GLN A 5 -56.59 -2.15 -13.37
N THR A 6 -57.02 -0.98 -13.88
CA THR A 6 -56.64 -0.56 -15.25
C THR A 6 -55.21 -0.02 -15.31
N ALA A 7 -54.71 0.57 -14.23
CA ALA A 7 -53.31 0.99 -14.11
C ALA A 7 -52.35 -0.21 -14.06
N LEU A 8 -52.74 -1.31 -13.41
CA LEU A 8 -51.95 -2.55 -13.33
C LEU A 8 -51.92 -3.33 -14.66
N ALA A 9 -52.97 -3.26 -15.46
CA ALA A 9 -52.99 -3.89 -16.79
C ALA A 9 -52.08 -3.18 -17.80
N ILE A 10 -51.99 -1.84 -17.75
CA ILE A 10 -51.10 -1.07 -18.63
C ILE A 10 -49.62 -1.21 -18.21
N LEU A 11 -49.35 -1.37 -16.91
CA LEU A 11 -48.00 -1.69 -16.41
C LEU A 11 -47.56 -3.13 -16.74
N GLY A 12 -48.52 -4.05 -16.93
CA GLY A 12 -48.26 -5.45 -17.26
C GLY A 12 -47.94 -5.72 -18.73
N THR A 13 -48.40 -4.89 -19.67
CA THR A 13 -48.17 -5.06 -21.11
C THR A 13 -46.93 -4.35 -21.66
N LEU A 14 -46.25 -3.51 -20.88
CA LEU A 14 -44.99 -2.87 -21.26
C LEU A 14 -43.73 -3.68 -20.86
N CYS A 15 -43.90 -4.86 -20.25
CA CYS A 15 -42.80 -5.63 -19.67
C CYS A 15 -42.45 -6.93 -20.42
N LEU A 16 -42.92 -7.14 -21.65
CA LEU A 16 -42.59 -8.36 -22.42
C LEU A 16 -42.25 -8.04 -23.88
N THR A 17 -41.17 -7.29 -24.09
CA THR A 17 -40.30 -7.53 -25.24
C THR A 17 -38.90 -7.84 -24.73
N SER A 18 -38.71 -9.08 -24.30
CA SER A 18 -37.37 -9.65 -24.19
C SER A 18 -36.79 -9.69 -25.60
N ILE A 19 -35.98 -8.70 -25.96
CA ILE A 19 -35.18 -8.75 -27.17
C ILE A 19 -34.22 -9.92 -26.97
N SER A 20 -34.41 -10.97 -27.76
CA SER A 20 -33.52 -12.13 -27.80
C SER A 20 -32.16 -11.68 -28.35
N GLY A 21 -31.26 -11.27 -27.47
CA GLY A 21 -29.85 -11.07 -27.80
C GLY A 21 -29.23 -12.44 -28.04
N TYR A 22 -29.22 -12.89 -29.30
CA TYR A 22 -28.60 -14.16 -29.65
C TYR A 22 -27.09 -14.09 -29.40
N LYS A 23 -26.54 -15.12 -28.75
CA LYS A 23 -25.12 -15.29 -28.40
C LYS A 23 -24.19 -15.49 -29.62
N ASN A 24 -24.62 -15.06 -30.80
CA ASN A 24 -24.05 -15.42 -32.09
C ASN A 24 -23.21 -14.31 -32.71
N GLY A 25 -22.97 -13.19 -32.01
CA GLY A 25 -22.11 -12.07 -32.43
C GLY A 25 -22.50 -11.36 -33.74
N LYS A 26 -23.74 -11.50 -34.22
CA LYS A 26 -24.27 -10.71 -35.35
C LYS A 26 -24.72 -9.32 -34.88
N VAL A 27 -23.73 -8.43 -34.70
CA VAL A 27 -23.89 -7.10 -34.07
C VAL A 27 -23.70 -5.95 -35.06
N GLU A 28 -24.20 -6.09 -36.30
CA GLU A 28 -24.05 -5.11 -37.37
C GLU A 28 -24.60 -3.71 -37.00
N LYS A 29 -25.68 -3.66 -36.20
CA LYS A 29 -26.27 -2.40 -35.71
C LYS A 29 -25.35 -1.65 -34.74
N SER A 30 -24.48 -2.36 -34.03
CA SER A 30 -23.48 -1.78 -33.13
C SER A 30 -22.27 -1.23 -33.87
N CYS A 31 -22.18 -1.33 -35.20
CA CYS A 31 -20.97 -0.93 -35.92
C CYS A 31 -20.59 0.56 -35.76
N GLU A 32 -21.56 1.49 -35.73
CA GLU A 32 -21.26 2.93 -35.66
C GLU A 32 -20.83 3.34 -34.24
N SER A 33 -21.62 2.95 -33.24
CA SER A 33 -21.35 3.27 -31.83
C SER A 33 -20.27 2.38 -31.21
N MET A 34 -20.04 1.18 -31.77
CA MET A 34 -19.36 0.05 -31.16
C MET A 34 -19.96 -0.40 -29.81
N MET A 35 -21.16 0.09 -29.48
CA MET A 35 -21.86 -0.17 -28.22
C MET A 35 -22.74 -1.43 -28.36
N PRO A 36 -22.58 -2.43 -27.48
CA PRO A 36 -23.51 -3.56 -27.42
C PRO A 36 -24.93 -3.10 -27.07
N GLU A 37 -25.95 -3.63 -27.74
CA GLU A 37 -27.36 -3.29 -27.51
C GLU A 37 -27.93 -3.95 -26.24
N HIS A 38 -27.32 -3.71 -25.08
CA HIS A 38 -27.71 -4.32 -23.80
C HIS A 38 -28.09 -3.31 -22.70
N HIS A 39 -28.30 -2.03 -23.06
CA HIS A 39 -28.72 -0.94 -22.16
C HIS A 39 -27.90 -0.82 -20.86
N SER A 40 -26.65 -1.27 -20.88
CA SER A 40 -25.67 -1.16 -19.81
C SER A 40 -24.59 -0.15 -20.17
N GLN A 41 -24.07 0.57 -19.18
CA GLN A 41 -22.94 1.46 -19.38
C GLN A 41 -21.63 0.66 -19.47
N PRO A 42 -20.65 1.11 -20.26
CA PRO A 42 -19.35 0.46 -20.35
C PRO A 42 -18.62 0.54 -19.01
N ASN A 43 -17.78 -0.45 -18.75
CA ASN A 43 -16.91 -0.47 -17.59
C ASN A 43 -15.83 0.62 -17.72
N THR A 44 -15.65 1.41 -16.67
CA THR A 44 -14.68 2.52 -16.61
C THR A 44 -13.35 2.12 -15.98
N THR A 45 -13.23 0.88 -15.49
CA THR A 45 -11.97 0.30 -14.97
C THR A 45 -11.00 -0.03 -16.12
N ALA A 46 -9.71 -0.23 -15.80
CA ALA A 46 -8.72 -0.65 -16.78
C ALA A 46 -9.15 -1.97 -17.46
N SER A 47 -8.94 -2.08 -18.77
CA SER A 47 -9.36 -3.26 -19.52
C SER A 47 -8.33 -4.38 -19.45
N PRO A 48 -8.72 -5.63 -19.13
CA PRO A 48 -7.81 -6.77 -19.18
C PRO A 48 -7.47 -7.20 -20.62
N TYR A 49 -8.06 -6.52 -21.64
CA TYR A 49 -7.94 -6.86 -23.05
C TYR A 49 -7.09 -5.85 -23.79
N THR A 50 -6.16 -6.33 -24.62
CA THR A 50 -5.26 -5.51 -25.42
C THR A 50 -5.33 -5.91 -26.89
N LEU A 51 -5.37 -4.91 -27.76
CA LEU A 51 -5.28 -5.08 -29.21
C LEU A 51 -3.85 -4.78 -29.67
N THR A 52 -3.25 -5.66 -30.48
CA THR A 52 -1.90 -5.49 -31.00
C THR A 52 -1.86 -5.76 -32.51
N VAL A 53 -0.83 -5.25 -33.18
CA VAL A 53 -0.60 -5.46 -34.62
C VAL A 53 0.85 -5.82 -34.88
N ASN A 54 1.10 -6.55 -35.96
CA ASN A 54 2.45 -6.98 -36.33
C ASN A 54 3.27 -5.95 -37.13
N ALA A 55 2.70 -4.78 -37.44
CA ALA A 55 3.40 -3.72 -38.18
C ALA A 55 2.96 -2.33 -37.71
N SER A 56 3.90 -1.38 -37.63
CA SER A 56 3.63 0.03 -37.30
C SER A 56 3.35 0.92 -38.53
N LYS A 57 3.59 0.37 -39.73
CA LYS A 57 3.35 1.03 -41.01
C LYS A 57 2.65 0.09 -42.00
N PHE A 58 1.97 0.66 -43.00
CA PHE A 58 1.28 -0.10 -44.03
C PHE A 58 1.26 0.64 -45.38
N SER A 59 1.05 -0.12 -46.46
CA SER A 59 0.72 0.36 -47.80
C SER A 59 -0.68 -0.10 -48.22
N PRO A 60 -1.36 0.60 -49.14
CA PRO A 60 -2.65 0.16 -49.67
C PRO A 60 -2.57 -1.28 -50.24
N GLY A 61 -3.46 -2.16 -49.79
CA GLY A 61 -3.46 -3.58 -50.16
C GLY A 61 -2.72 -4.51 -49.19
N ASP A 62 -1.94 -3.98 -48.24
CA ASP A 62 -1.22 -4.78 -47.25
C ASP A 62 -2.17 -5.53 -46.31
N ASN A 63 -1.67 -6.66 -45.81
CA ASN A 63 -2.34 -7.50 -44.85
C ASN A 63 -1.63 -7.40 -43.49
N ILE A 64 -2.27 -6.74 -42.53
CA ILE A 64 -1.76 -6.56 -41.17
C ILE A 64 -2.44 -7.56 -40.24
N ARG A 65 -1.66 -8.32 -39.48
CA ARG A 65 -2.21 -9.22 -38.46
C ARG A 65 -2.58 -8.41 -37.24
N VAL A 66 -3.83 -8.53 -36.80
CA VAL A 66 -4.39 -7.90 -35.61
C VAL A 66 -4.72 -9.00 -34.61
N THR A 67 -4.21 -8.87 -33.39
CA THR A 67 -4.43 -9.84 -32.31
C THR A 67 -5.14 -9.13 -31.16
N LEU A 68 -6.27 -9.69 -30.72
CA LEU A 68 -6.95 -9.29 -29.49
C LEU A 68 -6.67 -10.37 -28.45
N SER A 69 -6.01 -10.01 -27.36
CA SER A 69 -5.65 -10.90 -26.26
C SER A 69 -6.12 -10.34 -24.93
N GLY A 70 -6.53 -11.20 -23.99
CA GLY A 70 -6.93 -10.83 -22.63
C GLY A 70 -6.19 -11.62 -21.56
N SER A 71 -5.91 -11.00 -20.41
CA SER A 71 -5.52 -11.72 -19.19
C SER A 71 -6.70 -12.51 -18.60
N GLU A 72 -7.92 -12.09 -18.93
CA GLU A 72 -9.16 -12.80 -18.62
C GLU A 72 -9.83 -13.35 -19.90
N HIS A 73 -10.77 -14.28 -19.72
CA HIS A 73 -11.61 -14.76 -20.82
C HIS A 73 -12.67 -13.73 -21.21
N PHE A 74 -12.85 -13.51 -22.51
CA PHE A 74 -13.98 -12.78 -23.07
C PHE A 74 -14.94 -13.71 -23.82
N GLU A 75 -16.23 -13.39 -23.74
CA GLU A 75 -17.29 -14.11 -24.43
C GLU A 75 -17.58 -13.52 -25.82
N GLY A 76 -17.42 -12.19 -25.96
CA GLY A 76 -17.70 -11.49 -27.21
C GLY A 76 -16.73 -10.34 -27.49
N PHE A 77 -16.61 -9.97 -28.76
CA PHE A 77 -15.78 -8.85 -29.21
C PHE A 77 -16.34 -8.20 -30.48
N LEU A 78 -15.97 -6.96 -30.74
CA LEU A 78 -16.20 -6.26 -32.01
C LEU A 78 -14.96 -5.42 -32.34
N ILE A 79 -14.29 -5.73 -33.46
CA ILE A 79 -13.07 -5.03 -33.89
C ILE A 79 -13.33 -4.26 -35.18
N GLN A 80 -12.81 -3.03 -35.24
CA GLN A 80 -12.83 -2.15 -36.40
C GLN A 80 -11.49 -1.43 -36.55
N ALA A 81 -11.22 -0.92 -37.75
CA ALA A 81 -10.19 0.06 -38.00
C ALA A 81 -10.84 1.37 -38.44
N ARG A 82 -10.40 2.52 -37.93
CA ARG A 82 -10.92 3.86 -38.27
C ARG A 82 -9.78 4.83 -38.55
N ASP A 83 -10.11 5.98 -39.14
CA ASP A 83 -9.15 7.06 -39.32
C ASP A 83 -8.70 7.57 -37.94
N ALA A 84 -7.40 7.61 -37.69
CA ALA A 84 -6.87 8.03 -36.39
C ALA A 84 -7.19 9.52 -36.09
N THR A 85 -7.48 10.32 -37.12
CA THR A 85 -7.90 11.72 -36.99
C THR A 85 -9.41 11.89 -36.77
N ASN A 86 -10.20 10.85 -37.03
CA ASN A 86 -11.65 10.85 -36.85
C ASN A 86 -12.17 9.47 -36.43
N LEU A 87 -12.06 9.16 -35.14
CA LEU A 87 -12.47 7.89 -34.55
C LEU A 87 -13.98 7.67 -34.50
N ASP A 88 -14.80 8.71 -34.70
CA ASP A 88 -16.25 8.58 -34.87
C ASP A 88 -16.66 8.42 -36.34
N GLY A 89 -15.66 8.47 -37.23
CA GLY A 89 -15.82 8.19 -38.63
C GLY A 89 -16.11 6.72 -38.96
N PRO A 90 -16.34 6.44 -40.24
CA PRO A 90 -16.65 5.10 -40.70
C PRO A 90 -15.49 4.09 -40.54
N ALA A 91 -15.83 2.80 -40.39
CA ALA A 91 -14.84 1.73 -40.44
C ALA A 91 -14.14 1.67 -41.81
N ILE A 92 -12.85 1.32 -41.80
CA ILE A 92 -11.90 1.38 -42.92
C ILE A 92 -11.27 0.01 -43.18
N GLY A 93 -11.16 -0.35 -44.46
CA GLY A 93 -10.57 -1.62 -44.87
C GLY A 93 -11.51 -2.81 -44.65
N SER A 94 -10.94 -4.00 -44.72
CA SER A 94 -11.70 -5.25 -44.59
C SER A 94 -10.90 -6.31 -43.85
N PHE A 95 -11.59 -7.16 -43.09
CA PHE A 95 -10.97 -8.25 -42.34
C PHE A 95 -11.08 -9.58 -43.08
N THR A 96 -10.03 -10.40 -42.97
CA THR A 96 -10.01 -11.82 -43.30
C THR A 96 -9.84 -12.61 -42.01
N LEU A 97 -10.58 -13.71 -41.89
CA LEU A 97 -10.61 -14.52 -40.67
C LEU A 97 -9.38 -15.45 -40.65
N VAL A 98 -8.70 -15.55 -39.51
CA VAL A 98 -7.68 -16.58 -39.28
C VAL A 98 -8.36 -17.88 -38.81
N ASP A 99 -9.37 -17.75 -37.94
CA ASP A 99 -10.16 -18.87 -37.44
C ASP A 99 -11.67 -18.59 -37.62
N PRO A 100 -12.31 -19.15 -38.68
CA PRO A 100 -13.74 -18.98 -38.95
C PRO A 100 -14.67 -19.66 -37.94
N GLU A 101 -14.18 -20.58 -37.10
CA GLU A 101 -15.02 -21.29 -36.11
C GLU A 101 -15.37 -20.36 -34.94
N ILE A 102 -14.46 -19.45 -34.58
CA ILE A 102 -14.60 -18.57 -33.41
C ILE A 102 -14.88 -17.10 -33.77
N SER A 103 -14.71 -16.73 -35.06
CA SER A 103 -14.85 -15.36 -35.54
C SER A 103 -15.61 -15.27 -36.87
N GLN A 104 -16.31 -14.16 -37.09
CA GLN A 104 -17.06 -13.89 -38.31
C GLN A 104 -16.96 -12.42 -38.73
N ARG A 105 -17.01 -12.20 -40.05
CA ARG A 105 -17.02 -10.86 -40.64
C ARG A 105 -18.41 -10.25 -40.56
N LEU A 106 -18.46 -8.96 -40.26
CA LEU A 106 -19.70 -8.17 -40.26
C LEU A 106 -19.65 -7.14 -41.40
N THR A 107 -20.81 -6.91 -42.02
CA THR A 107 -20.98 -5.87 -43.04
C THR A 107 -21.73 -4.70 -42.43
N CYS A 108 -20.98 -3.67 -42.05
CA CYS A 108 -21.56 -2.50 -41.41
C CYS A 108 -22.27 -1.61 -42.46
N ASN A 109 -23.51 -1.19 -42.17
CA ASN A 109 -24.34 -0.28 -42.98
C ASN A 109 -24.76 -0.78 -44.39
N SER A 110 -24.65 -2.08 -44.68
CA SER A 110 -25.16 -2.70 -45.93
C SER A 110 -24.68 -2.07 -47.25
N ILE A 111 -23.55 -1.35 -47.26
CA ILE A 111 -22.92 -0.78 -48.45
C ILE A 111 -21.82 -1.74 -48.92
N GLU A 112 -21.74 -2.03 -50.23
CA GLU A 112 -20.76 -2.97 -50.81
C GLU A 112 -19.30 -2.66 -50.44
N VAL A 113 -18.95 -1.38 -50.28
CA VAL A 113 -17.61 -0.92 -49.87
C VAL A 113 -17.24 -1.33 -48.43
N ARG A 114 -18.22 -1.76 -47.61
CA ARG A 114 -18.05 -2.08 -46.18
C ARG A 114 -18.16 -3.57 -45.86
N ILE A 115 -18.12 -4.45 -46.87
CA ILE A 115 -18.23 -5.90 -46.66
C ILE A 115 -17.01 -6.39 -45.85
N GLY A 116 -17.27 -6.84 -44.61
CA GLY A 116 -16.23 -7.26 -43.68
C GLY A 116 -15.40 -6.13 -43.09
N SER A 117 -15.94 -4.90 -42.99
CA SER A 117 -15.26 -3.78 -42.34
C SER A 117 -15.16 -3.92 -40.81
N ALA A 118 -15.82 -4.92 -40.23
CA ALA A 118 -15.72 -5.28 -38.83
C ALA A 118 -15.69 -6.81 -38.65
N VAL A 119 -15.26 -7.26 -37.48
CA VAL A 119 -15.21 -8.68 -37.12
C VAL A 119 -15.71 -8.87 -35.69
N SER A 120 -16.46 -9.95 -35.46
CA SER A 120 -17.02 -10.33 -34.17
C SER A 120 -16.94 -11.84 -33.94
N HIS A 121 -17.40 -12.29 -32.79
CA HIS A 121 -17.46 -13.69 -32.37
C HIS A 121 -18.58 -14.46 -33.07
N THR A 122 -18.47 -15.78 -33.21
CA THR A 122 -19.54 -16.67 -33.72
C THR A 122 -20.42 -17.25 -32.61
N SER A 123 -19.86 -17.34 -31.39
CA SER A 123 -20.51 -17.90 -30.20
C SER A 123 -19.97 -17.25 -28.92
N ASN A 124 -20.70 -17.37 -27.81
CA ASN A 124 -20.26 -16.93 -26.48
C ASN A 124 -19.27 -17.88 -25.80
N ALA A 125 -18.62 -18.79 -26.55
CA ALA A 125 -17.53 -19.59 -26.02
C ALA A 125 -16.44 -18.67 -25.45
N LYS A 126 -15.87 -19.03 -24.30
CA LYS A 126 -14.81 -18.24 -23.65
C LYS A 126 -13.53 -18.29 -24.49
N LYS A 127 -12.92 -17.13 -24.71
CA LYS A 127 -11.69 -16.96 -25.51
C LYS A 127 -10.70 -16.11 -24.72
N THR A 128 -9.41 -16.41 -24.83
CA THR A 128 -8.33 -15.54 -24.30
C THR A 128 -7.64 -14.77 -25.41
N GLU A 129 -7.68 -15.27 -26.64
CA GLU A 129 -7.05 -14.65 -27.80
C GLU A 129 -7.89 -14.90 -29.05
N ILE A 130 -7.94 -13.92 -29.94
CA ILE A 130 -8.34 -14.10 -31.34
C ILE A 130 -7.37 -13.38 -32.27
N GLN A 131 -7.23 -13.88 -33.49
CA GLN A 131 -6.40 -13.27 -34.53
C GLN A 131 -7.22 -13.05 -35.80
N VAL A 132 -7.03 -11.90 -36.44
CA VAL A 132 -7.67 -11.53 -37.69
C VAL A 132 -6.66 -10.80 -38.57
N ILE A 133 -6.86 -10.82 -39.88
CA ILE A 133 -6.00 -10.12 -40.83
C ILE A 133 -6.77 -8.93 -41.38
N TRP A 134 -6.29 -7.72 -41.13
CA TRP A 134 -6.84 -6.50 -41.71
C TRP A 134 -6.15 -6.19 -43.05
N LYS A 135 -6.95 -5.98 -44.09
CA LYS A 135 -6.51 -5.59 -45.42
C LYS A 135 -6.73 -4.09 -45.63
N ALA A 136 -5.65 -3.37 -45.90
CA ALA A 136 -5.68 -1.94 -46.19
C ALA A 136 -6.43 -1.65 -47.50
N PRO A 137 -7.39 -0.70 -47.53
CA PRO A 137 -8.11 -0.37 -48.76
C PRO A 137 -7.24 0.44 -49.73
N SER A 138 -7.61 0.47 -51.01
CA SER A 138 -6.87 1.20 -52.05
C SER A 138 -6.80 2.72 -51.81
N LYS A 139 -7.78 3.28 -51.08
CA LYS A 139 -7.84 4.68 -50.64
C LYS A 139 -7.84 4.75 -49.11
N ALA A 140 -6.71 4.38 -48.50
CA ALA A 140 -6.54 4.44 -47.06
C ALA A 140 -6.14 5.87 -46.60
N PRO A 141 -6.53 6.31 -45.40
CA PRO A 141 -6.02 7.54 -44.81
C PRO A 141 -4.54 7.39 -44.37
N PRO A 142 -3.82 8.50 -44.13
CA PRO A 142 -2.42 8.46 -43.72
C PRO A 142 -2.15 7.72 -42.41
N THR A 143 -3.13 7.69 -41.51
CA THR A 143 -3.04 7.01 -40.21
C THR A 143 -4.34 6.28 -39.90
N VAL A 144 -4.21 5.05 -39.41
CA VAL A 144 -5.33 4.17 -39.06
C VAL A 144 -5.16 3.73 -37.62
N GLN A 145 -6.24 3.78 -36.84
CA GLN A 145 -6.29 3.25 -35.49
C GLN A 145 -7.26 2.08 -35.41
N PHE A 146 -6.83 0.99 -34.78
CA PHE A 146 -7.71 -0.13 -34.49
C PHE A 146 -8.45 0.10 -33.18
N LEU A 147 -9.71 -0.31 -33.14
CA LEU A 147 -10.59 -0.21 -31.97
C LEU A 147 -11.22 -1.56 -31.68
N ALA A 148 -11.37 -1.88 -30.39
CA ALA A 148 -12.07 -3.08 -29.95
C ALA A 148 -13.12 -2.75 -28.88
N THR A 149 -14.31 -3.32 -29.00
CA THR A 149 -15.24 -3.48 -27.88
C THR A 149 -15.18 -4.91 -27.42
N VAL A 150 -14.93 -5.14 -26.13
CA VAL A 150 -14.75 -6.49 -25.58
C VAL A 150 -15.75 -6.73 -24.47
N LEU A 151 -16.51 -7.82 -24.61
CA LEU A 151 -17.54 -8.26 -23.69
C LEU A 151 -16.98 -9.42 -22.85
N ALA A 152 -16.66 -9.14 -21.60
CA ALA A 152 -16.28 -10.18 -20.64
C ALA A 152 -17.49 -11.07 -20.32
N HIS A 153 -18.59 -10.45 -19.90
CA HIS A 153 -19.81 -11.17 -19.57
C HIS A 153 -21.04 -10.25 -19.56
N TYR A 154 -22.01 -10.50 -20.45
CA TYR A 154 -23.33 -9.85 -20.55
C TYR A 154 -23.38 -8.30 -20.41
N LYS A 155 -23.27 -7.76 -19.19
CA LYS A 155 -23.24 -6.30 -18.91
C LYS A 155 -21.84 -5.75 -18.61
N ILE A 156 -20.84 -6.61 -18.49
CA ILE A 156 -19.45 -6.27 -18.21
C ILE A 156 -18.70 -6.23 -19.54
N PHE A 157 -18.46 -5.02 -20.05
CA PHE A 157 -17.77 -4.80 -21.30
C PHE A 157 -16.98 -3.49 -21.29
N TRP A 158 -15.98 -3.42 -22.16
CA TRP A 158 -15.19 -2.22 -22.41
C TRP A 158 -15.44 -1.74 -23.82
N LEU A 159 -15.70 -0.44 -23.97
CA LEU A 159 -16.14 0.18 -25.21
C LEU A 159 -14.99 0.92 -25.88
N LYS A 160 -14.82 0.73 -27.20
CA LYS A 160 -13.84 1.46 -28.03
C LYS A 160 -12.44 1.51 -27.41
N LEU A 161 -11.94 0.37 -26.94
CA LEU A 161 -10.57 0.25 -26.47
C LEU A 161 -9.60 0.69 -27.57
N PRO A 162 -8.71 1.66 -27.29
CA PRO A 162 -7.78 2.14 -28.27
C PRO A 162 -6.70 1.09 -28.52
N GLY A 163 -6.62 0.61 -29.75
CA GLY A 163 -5.52 -0.20 -30.24
C GLY A 163 -4.40 0.64 -30.85
N PRO A 164 -3.38 -0.03 -31.42
CA PRO A 164 -2.22 0.61 -32.03
C PRO A 164 -2.62 1.48 -33.22
N VAL A 165 -1.90 2.58 -33.39
CA VAL A 165 -1.98 3.46 -34.56
C VAL A 165 -0.89 3.06 -35.54
N ILE A 166 -1.26 2.83 -36.79
CA ILE A 166 -0.34 2.53 -37.88
C ILE A 166 -0.36 3.65 -38.93
N SER A 167 0.79 3.93 -39.54
CA SER A 167 0.96 5.03 -40.49
C SER A 167 1.27 4.53 -41.90
N GLN A 168 0.85 5.27 -42.91
CA GLN A 168 1.13 4.91 -44.29
C GLN A 168 2.62 5.17 -44.62
N GLY A 169 3.37 4.14 -45.04
CA GLY A 169 4.79 4.26 -45.39
C GLY A 169 5.56 2.93 -45.42
N ASP A 170 6.79 2.93 -45.94
CA ASP A 170 7.63 1.73 -46.03
C ASP A 170 7.97 1.15 -44.66
N VAL A 171 7.70 -0.15 -44.49
CA VAL A 171 7.84 -0.91 -43.24
C VAL A 171 9.29 -0.92 -42.78
N THR A 172 9.58 -0.18 -41.71
CA THR A 172 10.85 -0.28 -40.99
C THR A 172 10.54 -0.85 -39.61
N PRO A 173 11.05 -2.03 -39.24
CA PRO A 173 10.96 -2.52 -37.87
C PRO A 173 11.69 -1.54 -36.94
N ALA A 174 11.04 -1.12 -35.86
CA ALA A 174 11.69 -0.33 -34.82
C ALA A 174 12.69 -1.21 -34.04
N PRO A 175 13.89 -0.72 -33.71
CA PRO A 175 14.81 -1.44 -32.85
C PRO A 175 14.27 -1.49 -31.41
N SER A 176 14.29 -2.68 -30.80
CA SER A 176 14.11 -2.83 -29.36
C SER A 176 15.32 -2.23 -28.63
N GLN A 177 15.19 -1.04 -28.06
CA GLN A 177 16.17 -0.56 -27.08
C GLN A 177 16.02 -1.39 -25.80
N SER A 178 16.97 -2.31 -25.60
CA SER A 178 17.22 -2.93 -24.29
C SER A 178 17.75 -1.84 -23.36
N THR A 179 16.91 -1.29 -22.50
CA THR A 179 17.31 -0.35 -21.44
C THR A 179 17.92 -1.13 -20.26
N THR A 180 19.20 -0.90 -20.00
CA THR A 180 19.90 -1.43 -18.83
C THR A 180 19.76 -0.44 -17.68
N PHE A 181 19.10 -0.85 -16.58
CA PHE A 181 18.97 -0.05 -15.36
C PHE A 181 20.29 -0.10 -14.57
N THR A 182 20.90 1.04 -14.28
CA THR A 182 22.20 1.12 -13.57
C THR A 182 22.25 2.33 -12.64
N SER A 183 23.04 2.24 -11.57
CA SER A 183 23.33 3.37 -10.66
C SER A 183 24.44 4.29 -11.19
N GLU A 184 25.01 4.01 -12.36
CA GLU A 184 25.92 4.92 -13.03
C GLU A 184 25.26 6.28 -13.33
N GLY A 185 25.98 7.37 -13.09
CA GLY A 185 25.46 8.72 -13.29
C GLY A 185 24.66 9.30 -12.11
N CYS A 186 24.42 8.54 -11.05
CA CYS A 186 23.78 9.05 -9.84
C CYS A 186 24.59 10.20 -9.21
N GLY A 187 23.93 11.33 -8.94
CA GLY A 187 24.57 12.55 -8.42
C GLY A 187 25.35 13.37 -9.45
N THR A 188 25.37 12.97 -10.73
CA THR A 188 26.08 13.69 -11.79
C THR A 188 25.19 13.97 -13.00
N SER A 189 24.58 12.95 -13.59
CA SER A 189 23.63 13.07 -14.71
C SER A 189 22.18 12.82 -14.31
N LYS A 190 21.94 12.10 -13.21
CA LYS A 190 20.61 11.81 -12.67
C LYS A 190 20.60 11.81 -11.14
N SER A 191 19.45 12.13 -10.55
CA SER A 191 19.25 11.97 -9.11
C SER A 191 18.79 10.56 -8.80
N CYS A 192 19.22 10.01 -7.67
CA CYS A 192 18.91 8.62 -7.31
C CYS A 192 18.60 8.46 -5.83
N LEU A 193 17.51 7.77 -5.52
CA LEU A 193 17.20 7.23 -4.20
C LEU A 193 17.45 5.72 -4.24
N ILE A 194 18.38 5.25 -3.40
CA ILE A 194 18.92 3.88 -3.45
C ILE A 194 18.86 3.26 -2.04
N ASP A 195 18.32 2.04 -1.93
CA ASP A 195 18.21 1.26 -0.69
C ASP A 195 18.47 -0.23 -0.98
N PRO A 196 19.53 -0.85 -0.40
CA PRO A 196 20.55 -0.26 0.49
C PRO A 196 21.46 0.77 -0.20
N VAL A 197 22.05 1.67 0.58
CA VAL A 197 23.04 2.63 0.07
C VAL A 197 24.13 1.88 -0.71
N SER A 198 24.49 2.37 -1.90
CA SER A 198 25.50 1.82 -2.82
C SER A 198 25.16 0.54 -3.59
N CYS A 199 23.92 0.02 -3.54
CA CYS A 199 23.53 -1.07 -4.43
C CYS A 199 23.40 -0.63 -5.90
N ASN A 200 23.56 -1.57 -6.83
CA ASN A 200 23.42 -1.36 -8.26
C ASN A 200 22.27 -2.23 -8.83
N PRO A 201 21.21 -1.63 -9.40
CA PRO A 201 20.05 -2.38 -9.93
C PRO A 201 20.36 -3.29 -11.13
N SER A 202 21.54 -3.17 -11.76
CA SER A 202 21.98 -4.06 -12.85
C SER A 202 22.49 -5.42 -12.36
N VAL A 203 22.90 -5.53 -11.09
CA VAL A 203 23.54 -6.74 -10.53
C VAL A 203 22.86 -7.18 -9.23
N ASP A 204 22.46 -6.22 -8.39
CA ASP A 204 21.92 -6.50 -7.06
C ASP A 204 20.39 -6.66 -7.12
N THR A 205 19.91 -7.89 -6.95
CA THR A 205 18.48 -8.22 -6.96
C THR A 205 17.70 -7.61 -5.79
N ASN A 206 18.39 -7.31 -4.67
CA ASN A 206 17.78 -6.70 -3.49
C ASN A 206 17.80 -5.16 -3.50
N CYS A 207 18.11 -4.54 -4.63
CA CYS A 207 18.29 -3.09 -4.75
C CYS A 207 16.96 -2.39 -5.09
N PHE A 208 16.44 -1.61 -4.14
CA PHE A 208 15.40 -0.62 -4.45
C PHE A 208 16.06 0.64 -5.00
N PHE A 209 15.62 1.04 -6.19
CA PHE A 209 16.22 2.10 -6.97
C PHE A 209 15.12 2.95 -7.61
N LEU A 210 15.14 4.24 -7.31
CA LEU A 210 14.39 5.26 -8.04
C LEU A 210 15.41 6.26 -8.57
N SER A 211 15.40 6.52 -9.87
CA SER A 211 16.15 7.63 -10.44
C SER A 211 15.33 8.48 -11.38
N TYR A 212 15.76 9.72 -11.53
CA TYR A 212 15.13 10.67 -12.44
C TYR A 212 16.15 11.64 -13.02
N SER A 213 15.92 12.01 -14.28
CA SER A 213 16.72 12.99 -14.99
C SER A 213 15.83 13.88 -15.84
N THR A 214 16.13 15.17 -15.86
CA THR A 214 15.37 16.17 -16.61
C THR A 214 16.01 16.40 -17.98
N LEU A 215 15.21 16.30 -19.04
CA LEU A 215 15.59 16.62 -20.41
C LEU A 215 14.57 17.61 -21.01
N GLY A 216 14.94 18.89 -21.07
CA GLY A 216 14.06 19.94 -21.55
C GLY A 216 12.83 20.12 -20.66
N GLN A 217 11.63 19.88 -21.21
CA GLN A 217 10.36 19.94 -20.46
C GLN A 217 9.86 18.58 -19.96
N THR A 218 10.64 17.52 -20.18
CA THR A 218 10.30 16.14 -19.84
C THR A 218 11.25 15.61 -18.80
N VAL A 219 10.74 14.79 -17.90
CA VAL A 219 11.52 14.06 -16.90
C VAL A 219 11.36 12.58 -17.16
N SER A 220 12.49 11.87 -17.25
CA SER A 220 12.52 10.42 -17.35
C SER A 220 12.73 9.84 -15.96
N PHE A 221 11.93 8.84 -15.60
CA PHE A 221 11.97 8.12 -14.34
C PHE A 221 12.35 6.66 -14.60
N GLU A 222 13.18 6.12 -13.73
CA GLU A 222 13.55 4.71 -13.69
C GLU A 222 13.27 4.18 -12.30
N LEU A 223 12.50 3.12 -12.19
CA LEU A 223 12.14 2.47 -10.93
C LEU A 223 12.48 0.98 -11.03
N SER A 224 13.17 0.46 -10.02
CA SER A 224 13.57 -0.93 -9.92
C SER A 224 13.47 -1.40 -8.47
N GLY A 225 13.03 -2.64 -8.26
CA GLY A 225 13.04 -3.23 -6.92
C GLY A 225 12.52 -4.67 -6.89
N PRO A 226 12.93 -5.45 -5.88
CA PRO A 226 12.38 -6.79 -5.66
C PRO A 226 10.94 -6.71 -5.19
N ALA A 227 10.02 -7.32 -5.94
CA ALA A 227 8.62 -7.37 -5.57
C ALA A 227 7.90 -8.54 -6.24
N GLN A 228 6.95 -9.14 -5.53
CA GLN A 228 6.10 -10.20 -6.09
C GLN A 228 5.01 -9.63 -6.99
N GLY A 229 4.47 -8.44 -6.64
CA GLY A 229 3.36 -7.84 -7.36
C GLY A 229 3.67 -6.47 -7.93
N TYR A 230 4.09 -5.50 -7.11
CA TYR A 230 4.33 -4.15 -7.62
C TYR A 230 5.47 -3.44 -6.91
N VAL A 231 6.09 -2.51 -7.63
CA VAL A 231 6.94 -1.45 -7.08
C VAL A 231 6.31 -0.12 -7.48
N SER A 232 6.27 0.85 -6.58
CA SER A 232 5.75 2.18 -6.85
C SER A 232 6.61 3.26 -6.22
N PHE A 233 6.49 4.47 -6.74
CA PHE A 233 6.93 5.66 -6.03
C PHE A 233 5.86 6.74 -6.02
N ALA A 234 5.92 7.65 -5.07
CA ALA A 234 5.00 8.78 -4.99
C ALA A 234 5.70 10.08 -4.59
N LEU A 235 5.13 11.19 -5.05
CA LEU A 235 5.50 12.55 -4.66
C LEU A 235 4.52 13.02 -3.58
N SER A 236 5.05 13.31 -2.39
CA SER A 236 4.25 13.74 -1.24
C SER A 236 4.67 15.12 -0.73
N LYS A 237 3.73 15.89 -0.20
CA LYS A 237 4.00 17.18 0.43
C LYS A 237 4.49 17.03 1.88
N ASP A 238 4.31 15.85 2.48
CA ASP A 238 4.70 15.55 3.85
C ASP A 238 5.26 14.11 3.97
N LYS A 239 5.46 13.62 5.20
CA LYS A 239 5.95 12.24 5.46
C LYS A 239 4.80 11.26 5.76
N TRP A 240 3.59 11.59 5.33
CA TRP A 240 2.36 10.83 5.58
C TRP A 240 1.72 10.39 4.29
N MET A 241 1.64 9.07 4.08
CA MET A 241 0.92 8.54 2.91
C MET A 241 -0.55 8.95 2.98
N GLY A 242 -0.97 9.74 1.99
CA GLY A 242 -2.19 10.52 2.03
C GLY A 242 -2.56 11.05 0.65
N ASP A 243 -2.46 12.37 0.48
CA ASP A 243 -2.70 13.10 -0.77
C ASP A 243 -1.42 13.13 -1.63
N ASP A 244 -1.16 12.05 -2.37
CA ASP A 244 0.11 11.86 -3.08
C ASP A 244 -0.08 11.60 -4.58
N ASP A 245 0.87 12.06 -5.38
CA ASP A 245 0.96 11.76 -6.82
C ASP A 245 1.84 10.51 -7.01
N ALA A 246 1.21 9.38 -7.28
CA ALA A 246 1.84 8.06 -7.30
C ALA A 246 2.02 7.51 -8.73
N TYR A 247 3.05 6.68 -8.88
CA TYR A 247 3.40 5.97 -10.11
C TYR A 247 3.66 4.52 -9.77
N LEU A 248 2.94 3.61 -10.44
CA LEU A 248 2.93 2.19 -10.11
C LEU A 248 3.45 1.37 -11.27
N CYS A 249 4.27 0.37 -10.94
CA CYS A 249 4.72 -0.67 -11.84
C CYS A 249 4.22 -2.01 -11.31
N ILE A 250 3.13 -2.50 -11.88
CA ILE A 250 2.38 -3.65 -11.40
C ILE A 250 2.67 -4.82 -12.32
N ASN A 251 3.32 -5.85 -11.79
CA ASN A 251 3.55 -7.12 -12.45
C ASN A 251 2.34 -8.04 -12.26
N ASP A 252 1.69 -8.37 -13.37
CA ASP A 252 0.62 -9.36 -13.46
C ASP A 252 1.12 -10.51 -14.35
N GLU A 253 1.45 -11.64 -13.73
CA GLU A 253 1.93 -12.86 -14.38
C GLU A 253 3.09 -12.67 -15.39
N GLY A 254 4.00 -11.74 -15.11
CA GLY A 254 5.20 -11.48 -15.92
C GLY A 254 5.06 -10.32 -16.90
N ARG A 255 3.90 -9.65 -16.96
CA ARG A 255 3.69 -8.41 -17.69
C ARG A 255 3.54 -7.23 -16.73
N VAL A 256 4.30 -6.16 -16.95
CA VAL A 256 4.25 -4.97 -16.09
C VAL A 256 3.36 -3.89 -16.71
N SER A 257 2.33 -3.44 -16.00
CA SER A 257 1.64 -2.18 -16.30
C SER A 257 2.34 -1.03 -15.59
N VAL A 258 2.47 0.11 -16.27
CA VAL A 258 3.05 1.34 -15.72
C VAL A 258 1.96 2.40 -15.71
N GLU A 259 1.54 2.80 -14.52
CA GLU A 259 0.33 3.60 -14.31
C GLU A 259 0.63 4.82 -13.45
N ALA A 260 0.04 5.96 -13.81
CA ALA A 260 -0.01 7.14 -12.95
C ALA A 260 -1.31 7.09 -12.14
N ALA A 261 -1.23 7.20 -10.81
CA ALA A 261 -2.38 7.19 -9.93
C ALA A 261 -2.32 8.28 -8.86
N HIS A 262 -3.44 8.59 -8.24
CA HIS A 262 -3.53 9.51 -7.11
C HIS A 262 -3.96 8.75 -5.86
N THR A 263 -3.35 9.04 -4.72
CA THR A 263 -3.84 8.51 -3.45
C THR A 263 -4.63 9.56 -2.70
N THR A 264 -5.73 9.15 -2.07
CA THR A 264 -6.55 9.99 -1.19
C THR A 264 -6.68 9.32 0.17
N GLY A 265 -5.60 9.38 0.95
CA GLY A 265 -5.51 8.65 2.22
C GLY A 265 -4.96 7.23 2.04
N ARG A 266 -5.35 6.32 2.93
CA ARG A 266 -4.88 4.91 2.94
C ARG A 266 -5.89 3.97 2.25
N THR A 267 -6.33 4.36 1.06
CA THR A 267 -7.29 3.63 0.22
C THR A 267 -6.61 3.16 -1.07
N TYR A 268 -7.34 2.44 -1.92
CA TYR A 268 -6.82 2.04 -3.23
C TYR A 268 -6.53 3.28 -4.09
N PRO A 269 -5.36 3.39 -4.75
CA PRO A 269 -5.05 4.55 -5.58
C PRO A 269 -6.02 4.68 -6.78
N GLU A 270 -6.41 5.90 -7.07
CA GLU A 270 -7.22 6.23 -8.25
C GLU A 270 -6.32 6.36 -9.48
N VAL A 271 -6.38 5.38 -10.39
CA VAL A 271 -5.59 5.37 -11.62
C VAL A 271 -6.08 6.46 -12.57
N SER A 272 -5.17 7.25 -13.13
CA SER A 272 -5.51 8.30 -14.09
C SER A 272 -6.02 7.69 -15.38
N SER A 273 -7.18 8.17 -15.85
CA SER A 273 -7.78 7.77 -17.13
C SER A 273 -7.08 8.38 -18.35
N LYS A 274 -6.07 9.24 -18.15
CA LYS A 274 -5.36 9.95 -19.21
C LYS A 274 -3.95 9.39 -19.38
N SER A 275 -3.54 9.12 -20.63
CA SER A 275 -2.20 8.62 -20.97
C SER A 275 -1.15 9.74 -20.93
N VAL A 276 -0.83 10.22 -19.73
CA VAL A 276 0.14 11.30 -19.51
C VAL A 276 1.60 10.79 -19.57
N LEU A 277 1.79 9.48 -19.45
CA LEU A 277 3.10 8.83 -19.49
C LEU A 277 3.50 8.50 -20.93
N THR A 278 4.76 8.76 -21.28
CA THR A 278 5.39 8.43 -22.57
C THR A 278 6.67 7.62 -22.34
N ASP A 279 7.29 7.10 -23.41
CA ASP A 279 8.54 6.32 -23.34
C ASP A 279 8.48 5.19 -22.28
N VAL A 280 7.35 4.49 -22.23
CA VAL A 280 7.10 3.44 -21.25
C VAL A 280 7.86 2.18 -21.67
N GLY A 281 8.73 1.69 -20.79
CA GLY A 281 9.44 0.44 -20.92
C GLY A 281 9.45 -0.31 -19.60
N TRP A 282 9.55 -1.63 -19.63
CA TRP A 282 9.59 -2.44 -18.42
C TRP A 282 10.34 -3.76 -18.66
N ARG A 283 10.77 -4.35 -17.55
CA ARG A 283 11.45 -5.64 -17.51
C ARG A 283 11.13 -6.34 -16.19
N VAL A 284 10.93 -7.65 -16.24
CA VAL A 284 10.86 -8.51 -15.05
C VAL A 284 11.87 -9.63 -15.22
N SER A 285 12.79 -9.74 -14.27
CA SER A 285 13.74 -10.86 -14.21
C SER A 285 14.18 -11.09 -12.78
N ASP A 286 14.36 -12.35 -12.38
CA ASP A 286 14.87 -12.74 -11.06
C ASP A 286 14.09 -12.15 -9.87
N GLY A 287 12.77 -11.96 -10.03
CA GLY A 287 11.90 -11.36 -9.00
C GLY A 287 12.03 -9.85 -8.85
N VAL A 288 12.76 -9.19 -9.76
CA VAL A 288 12.92 -7.73 -9.80
C VAL A 288 11.99 -7.15 -10.87
N ILE A 289 11.18 -6.17 -10.48
CA ILE A 289 10.36 -5.37 -11.39
C ILE A 289 11.14 -4.11 -11.74
N GLN A 290 11.30 -3.83 -13.02
CA GLN A 290 11.95 -2.63 -13.53
C GLN A 290 11.03 -1.92 -14.53
N CYS A 291 10.89 -0.61 -14.39
CA CYS A 291 10.08 0.18 -15.29
C CYS A 291 10.70 1.56 -15.52
N LYS A 292 10.51 2.06 -16.73
CA LYS A 292 10.94 3.36 -17.20
C LYS A 292 9.75 4.06 -17.82
N PHE A 293 9.63 5.35 -17.59
CA PHE A 293 8.66 6.18 -18.29
C PHE A 293 9.12 7.63 -18.25
N SER A 294 8.49 8.47 -19.08
CA SER A 294 8.70 9.90 -19.11
C SER A 294 7.38 10.64 -18.94
N ARG A 295 7.43 11.82 -18.33
CA ARG A 295 6.31 12.76 -18.30
C ARG A 295 6.77 14.21 -18.37
N SER A 296 5.90 15.10 -18.82
CA SER A 296 6.16 16.53 -18.80
C SER A 296 6.19 17.08 -17.37
N ILE A 297 7.00 18.12 -17.14
CA ILE A 297 7.09 18.83 -15.85
C ILE A 297 5.71 19.36 -15.42
N TYR A 298 4.93 19.85 -16.40
CA TYR A 298 3.57 20.34 -16.23
C TYR A 298 2.62 19.54 -17.11
N THR A 299 1.50 19.13 -16.53
CA THR A 299 0.53 18.26 -17.18
C THR A 299 -0.86 18.90 -17.12
N PRO A 300 -1.13 19.94 -17.92
CA PRO A 300 -2.39 20.69 -17.86
C PRO A 300 -3.60 19.82 -18.23
N GLN A 301 -3.40 18.73 -18.97
CA GLN A 301 -4.48 17.80 -19.28
C GLN A 301 -4.93 16.98 -18.06
N ASP A 302 -4.13 16.89 -17.00
CA ASP A 302 -4.45 16.16 -15.77
C ASP A 302 -4.09 17.01 -14.53
N PRO A 303 -5.03 17.84 -14.03
CA PRO A 303 -4.76 18.79 -12.94
C PRO A 303 -4.50 18.12 -11.59
N VAL A 304 -4.73 16.81 -11.45
CA VAL A 304 -4.43 16.05 -10.23
C VAL A 304 -2.93 15.75 -10.13
N ARG A 305 -2.20 15.73 -11.25
CA ARG A 305 -0.76 15.47 -11.26
C ARG A 305 0.03 16.63 -10.68
N PHE A 306 1.06 16.31 -9.92
CA PHE A 306 1.90 17.31 -9.28
C PHE A 306 2.91 17.87 -10.28
N SER A 307 3.16 19.19 -10.19
CA SER A 307 4.19 19.87 -10.98
C SER A 307 5.57 19.46 -10.50
N LEU A 308 6.44 19.01 -11.41
CA LEU A 308 7.79 18.55 -11.06
C LEU A 308 8.76 19.67 -10.63
N ASN A 309 8.33 20.93 -10.72
CA ASN A 309 9.09 22.10 -10.24
C ASN A 309 8.88 22.42 -8.76
N ASN A 310 7.93 21.76 -8.11
CA ASN A 310 7.70 21.92 -6.68
C ASN A 310 8.56 20.92 -5.88
N SER A 311 8.60 21.12 -4.56
CA SER A 311 9.44 20.36 -3.63
C SER A 311 8.63 19.31 -2.87
N TYR A 312 9.03 18.03 -2.97
CA TYR A 312 8.29 16.88 -2.44
C TYR A 312 9.18 15.88 -1.70
N TYR A 313 8.62 15.14 -0.75
CA TYR A 313 9.22 13.88 -0.31
C TYR A 313 8.98 12.79 -1.37
N LEU A 314 9.99 11.94 -1.56
CA LEU A 314 9.90 10.77 -2.43
C LEU A 314 9.61 9.54 -1.59
N PHE A 315 8.55 8.84 -1.94
CA PHE A 315 8.15 7.60 -1.30
C PHE A 315 8.42 6.47 -2.27
N VAL A 316 9.03 5.37 -1.85
CA VAL A 316 9.16 4.14 -2.64
C VAL A 316 8.53 3.00 -1.86
N ALA A 317 7.57 2.31 -2.47
CA ALA A 317 6.83 1.22 -1.86
C ALA A 317 6.84 -0.01 -2.77
N HIS A 318 6.60 -1.18 -2.17
CA HIS A 318 6.45 -2.43 -2.90
C HIS A 318 5.50 -3.36 -2.16
N GLY A 319 4.85 -4.25 -2.90
CA GLY A 319 3.90 -5.19 -2.33
C GLY A 319 3.51 -6.31 -3.27
N THR A 320 2.49 -7.04 -2.87
CA THR A 320 1.87 -8.09 -3.69
C THR A 320 0.75 -7.49 -4.53
N ALA A 321 0.43 -8.17 -5.62
CA ALA A 321 -0.66 -7.86 -6.52
C ALA A 321 -1.27 -9.19 -6.96
N GLU A 322 -2.59 -9.22 -7.09
CA GLU A 322 -3.33 -10.39 -7.55
C GLU A 322 -4.37 -9.90 -8.56
N TYR A 323 -4.36 -10.46 -9.78
CA TYR A 323 -5.24 -10.04 -10.89
C TYR A 323 -5.12 -8.54 -11.21
N GLY A 324 -3.88 -8.03 -11.31
CA GLY A 324 -3.59 -6.60 -11.52
C GLY A 324 -3.97 -5.66 -10.36
N MET A 325 -4.60 -6.15 -9.28
CA MET A 325 -4.97 -5.36 -8.12
C MET A 325 -3.87 -5.35 -7.09
N ILE A 326 -3.38 -4.16 -6.71
CA ILE A 326 -2.34 -4.06 -5.69
C ILE A 326 -2.91 -4.27 -4.28
N HIS A 327 -2.14 -4.93 -3.43
CA HIS A 327 -2.46 -5.05 -2.01
C HIS A 327 -1.63 -4.08 -1.18
N ARG A 328 -2.07 -3.87 0.07
CA ARG A 328 -1.34 -3.06 1.04
C ARG A 328 0.08 -3.61 1.22
N HIS A 329 1.08 -2.76 0.98
CA HIS A 329 2.48 -3.07 1.28
C HIS A 329 2.66 -3.48 2.76
N THR A 330 3.49 -4.50 3.01
CA THR A 330 3.77 -5.01 4.37
C THR A 330 4.83 -4.22 5.11
N TRP A 331 5.63 -3.43 4.40
CA TRP A 331 6.72 -2.63 4.97
C TRP A 331 6.38 -1.15 4.84
N GLN A 332 6.87 -0.32 5.75
CA GLN A 332 6.78 1.13 5.53
C GLN A 332 7.52 1.52 4.23
N PRO A 333 6.98 2.50 3.48
CA PRO A 333 7.66 3.00 2.28
C PRO A 333 9.00 3.61 2.68
N LEU A 334 9.97 3.54 1.77
CA LEU A 334 11.22 4.28 1.89
C LEU A 334 10.91 5.75 1.58
N ILE A 335 11.08 6.62 2.57
CA ILE A 335 10.80 8.05 2.44
C ILE A 335 12.13 8.82 2.42
N SER A 336 12.30 9.74 1.46
CA SER A 336 13.49 10.59 1.39
C SER A 336 13.70 11.41 2.67
N SER A 337 14.97 11.64 3.04
CA SER A 337 15.32 12.38 4.25
C SER A 337 14.81 13.82 4.22
N HIS A 338 14.92 14.46 3.06
CA HIS A 338 14.55 15.86 2.79
C HIS A 338 13.66 15.94 1.54
N HIS A 339 13.00 17.10 1.37
CA HIS A 339 12.23 17.37 0.15
C HIS A 339 13.17 17.49 -1.05
N GLN A 340 12.65 17.19 -2.24
CA GLN A 340 13.34 17.13 -3.50
C GLN A 340 12.56 17.90 -4.56
N ILE A 341 13.27 18.73 -5.32
CA ILE A 341 12.75 19.35 -6.55
C ILE A 341 13.25 18.46 -7.69
N ILE A 342 12.33 17.84 -8.42
CA ILE A 342 12.68 16.84 -9.44
C ILE A 342 13.51 17.44 -10.58
N THR A 343 13.30 18.72 -10.89
CA THR A 343 14.05 19.49 -11.89
C THR A 343 15.32 20.15 -11.35
N GLY A 344 15.65 19.92 -10.08
CA GLY A 344 16.87 20.40 -9.44
C GLY A 344 18.15 19.71 -9.95
N PRO A 345 19.32 20.08 -9.38
CA PRO A 345 20.58 19.44 -9.73
C PRO A 345 20.58 17.95 -9.36
N PRO A 346 21.35 17.11 -10.09
CA PRO A 346 21.52 15.69 -9.75
C PRO A 346 22.10 15.46 -8.36
N GLU A 347 21.43 14.64 -7.55
CA GLU A 347 21.84 14.33 -6.17
C GLU A 347 21.68 12.85 -5.83
N ILE A 348 22.54 12.35 -4.92
CA ILE A 348 22.37 11.02 -4.32
C ILE A 348 21.54 11.20 -3.04
N LEU A 349 20.34 10.64 -3.07
CA LEU A 349 19.35 10.79 -2.01
C LEU A 349 19.45 9.65 -1.01
N THR A 350 19.20 9.99 0.25
CA THR A 350 19.04 9.02 1.33
C THR A 350 17.57 8.98 1.77
N GLY A 351 17.15 7.83 2.28
CA GLY A 351 15.80 7.66 2.83
C GLY A 351 15.78 6.73 4.04
N SER A 352 14.65 6.73 4.73
CA SER A 352 14.39 5.81 5.85
C SER A 352 12.97 5.27 5.78
N ARG A 353 12.83 3.98 6.07
CA ARG A 353 11.53 3.31 6.25
C ARG A 353 10.98 3.45 7.67
N SER A 354 11.83 3.83 8.63
CA SER A 354 11.46 3.91 10.04
C SER A 354 11.50 5.38 10.51
N PRO A 355 10.33 6.03 10.69
CA PRO A 355 10.29 7.40 11.16
C PRO A 355 10.84 7.49 12.58
N LEU A 356 11.72 8.46 12.84
CA LEU A 356 12.37 8.68 14.14
C LEU A 356 11.36 8.76 15.29
N LEU A 357 10.20 9.37 15.03
CA LEU A 357 9.13 9.52 16.01
C LEU A 357 8.63 8.17 16.55
N MET A 358 8.55 7.15 15.69
CA MET A 358 8.11 5.81 16.11
C MET A 358 9.19 5.08 16.91
N LYS A 359 10.47 5.33 16.59
CA LYS A 359 11.60 4.83 17.40
C LYS A 359 11.59 5.45 18.80
N TYR A 360 11.37 6.77 18.89
CA TYR A 360 11.24 7.46 20.17
C TYR A 360 10.03 6.97 20.98
N HIS A 361 8.87 6.77 20.34
CA HIS A 361 7.69 6.16 20.98
C HIS A 361 8.04 4.82 21.61
N GLY A 362 8.64 3.91 20.83
CA GLY A 362 9.03 2.58 21.30
C GLY A 362 10.03 2.63 22.46
N ALA A 363 11.10 3.42 22.32
CA ALA A 363 12.13 3.55 23.36
C ALA A 363 11.59 4.15 24.66
N LEU A 364 10.82 5.23 24.57
CA LEU A 364 10.21 5.89 25.74
C LEU A 364 9.20 4.97 26.44
N MET A 365 8.39 4.22 25.68
CA MET A 365 7.44 3.27 26.25
C MET A 365 8.15 2.09 26.92
N LEU A 366 9.22 1.55 26.34
CA LEU A 366 10.02 0.51 27.00
C LEU A 366 10.63 1.04 28.30
N ILE A 367 11.20 2.24 28.32
CA ILE A 367 11.73 2.86 29.55
C ILE A 367 10.62 3.06 30.59
N ALA A 368 9.46 3.60 30.19
CA ALA A 368 8.35 3.82 31.10
C ALA A 368 7.86 2.52 31.74
N TRP A 369 7.66 1.46 30.96
CA TRP A 369 7.08 0.21 31.44
C TRP A 369 8.09 -0.71 32.13
N MET A 370 9.25 -0.90 31.52
CA MET A 370 10.24 -1.84 32.01
C MET A 370 10.99 -1.28 33.23
N LEU A 371 11.24 0.03 33.28
CA LEU A 371 11.95 0.65 34.40
C LEU A 371 11.00 1.30 35.40
N ALA A 372 10.28 2.36 35.02
CA ALA A 372 9.52 3.16 35.97
C ALA A 372 8.34 2.39 36.57
N GLY A 373 7.52 1.74 35.74
CA GLY A 373 6.35 0.96 36.17
C GLY A 373 6.72 -0.24 37.05
N SER A 374 7.69 -1.05 36.60
CA SER A 374 8.16 -2.22 37.35
C SER A 374 8.77 -1.84 38.70
N THR A 375 9.60 -0.78 38.74
CA THR A 375 10.23 -0.30 39.96
C THR A 375 9.20 0.23 40.96
N GLY A 376 8.25 1.06 40.51
CA GLY A 376 7.20 1.59 41.37
C GLY A 376 6.35 0.49 42.00
N LYS A 377 5.97 -0.53 41.22
CA LYS A 377 5.18 -1.67 41.70
C LYS A 377 5.97 -2.53 42.71
N LEU A 378 7.22 -2.85 42.43
CA LEU A 378 8.07 -3.64 43.34
C LEU A 378 8.26 -2.90 44.67
N MET A 379 8.57 -1.61 44.61
CA MET A 379 8.74 -0.75 45.78
C MET A 379 7.48 -0.75 46.68
N ALA A 380 6.29 -0.58 46.08
CA ALA A 380 5.03 -0.59 46.82
C ALA A 380 4.60 -1.98 47.34
N ALA A 381 5.06 -3.07 46.74
CA ALA A 381 4.64 -4.43 47.09
C ALA A 381 5.53 -5.08 48.16
N TYR A 382 6.85 -4.89 48.06
CA TYR A 382 7.82 -5.65 48.85
C TYR A 382 8.58 -4.79 49.87
N PHE A 383 8.88 -3.53 49.55
CA PHE A 383 9.78 -2.69 50.35
C PHE A 383 9.08 -1.78 51.37
N LYS A 384 7.78 -1.98 51.62
CA LYS A 384 7.00 -1.20 52.60
C LYS A 384 7.57 -1.21 54.04
N PRO A 385 8.04 -2.36 54.56
CA PRO A 385 8.53 -2.43 55.92
C PRO A 385 10.05 -2.21 56.01
N ASP A 386 10.71 -1.94 54.89
CA ASP A 386 12.10 -1.49 54.86
C ASP A 386 12.20 0.01 55.16
N TRP A 387 13.27 0.39 55.86
CA TRP A 387 13.54 1.76 56.34
C TRP A 387 12.37 2.38 57.14
N PRO A 388 11.89 1.72 58.21
CA PRO A 388 10.72 2.20 58.97
C PRO A 388 10.93 3.60 59.57
N GLU A 389 12.17 3.92 59.97
CA GLU A 389 12.55 5.17 60.63
C GLU A 389 13.03 6.27 59.67
N GLN A 390 13.23 5.97 58.39
CA GLN A 390 13.73 6.96 57.43
C GLN A 390 12.60 7.53 56.59
N THR A 391 12.62 8.85 56.44
CA THR A 391 11.68 9.57 55.58
C THR A 391 12.45 10.37 54.53
N LEU A 392 11.83 10.51 53.37
CA LEU A 392 12.28 11.39 52.29
C LEU A 392 11.17 12.44 52.08
N PHE A 393 11.51 13.72 52.19
CA PHE A 393 10.53 14.83 52.14
C PHE A 393 9.31 14.60 53.05
N GLY A 394 9.53 14.10 54.28
CA GLY A 394 8.47 13.90 55.28
C GLY A 394 7.53 12.71 55.04
N GLN A 395 7.81 11.84 54.05
CA GLN A 395 7.06 10.61 53.80
C GLN A 395 7.98 9.39 53.78
N LYS A 396 7.42 8.19 53.96
CA LYS A 396 8.19 6.93 53.89
C LYS A 396 8.88 6.79 52.53
N ILE A 397 10.13 6.31 52.53
CA ILE A 397 10.97 6.19 51.32
C ILE A 397 10.24 5.39 50.21
N TRP A 398 9.66 4.24 50.54
CA TRP A 398 8.96 3.42 49.55
C TRP A 398 7.80 4.16 48.88
N PHE A 399 7.11 5.04 49.63
CA PHE A 399 6.00 5.82 49.12
C PHE A 399 6.49 6.91 48.19
N GLN A 400 7.56 7.61 48.54
CA GLN A 400 8.16 8.61 47.67
C GLN A 400 8.70 8.01 46.38
N VAL A 401 9.48 6.92 46.46
CA VAL A 401 10.02 6.28 45.25
C VAL A 401 8.90 5.77 44.34
N CYS A 402 7.85 5.14 44.91
CA CYS A 402 6.66 4.76 44.14
C CYS A 402 5.96 5.97 43.51
N PHE A 403 5.86 7.08 44.24
CA PHE A 403 5.19 8.28 43.76
C PHE A 403 5.96 9.00 42.65
N TYR A 404 7.28 9.15 42.80
CA TYR A 404 8.15 9.74 41.76
C TYR A 404 8.22 8.88 40.51
N THR A 405 8.35 7.55 40.65
CA THR A 405 8.34 6.63 39.50
C THR A 405 7.02 6.68 38.74
N VAL A 406 5.88 6.74 39.44
CA VAL A 406 4.55 6.92 38.81
C VAL A 406 4.43 8.27 38.10
N ARG A 407 4.98 9.36 38.66
CA ARG A 407 4.99 10.68 38.00
C ARG A 407 5.83 10.68 36.72
N VAL A 408 7.05 10.13 36.76
CA VAL A 408 7.90 10.00 35.57
C VAL A 408 7.19 9.16 34.51
N TYR A 409 6.62 8.03 34.92
CA TYR A 409 5.83 7.17 34.07
C TYR A 409 4.68 7.94 33.39
N ILE A 410 3.84 8.67 34.13
CA ILE A 410 2.71 9.43 33.56
C ILE A 410 3.18 10.52 32.59
N ASN A 411 4.26 11.24 32.91
CA ASN A 411 4.76 12.29 32.03
C ASN A 411 5.29 11.74 30.71
N VAL A 412 6.11 10.68 30.74
CA VAL A 412 6.62 10.03 29.53
C VAL A 412 5.46 9.53 28.68
N VAL A 413 4.48 8.92 29.33
CA VAL A 413 3.33 8.32 28.68
C VAL A 413 2.39 9.40 28.08
N TYR A 414 2.20 10.52 28.76
CA TYR A 414 1.46 11.69 28.26
C TYR A 414 2.16 12.37 27.08
N THR A 415 3.48 12.59 27.15
CA THR A 415 4.26 13.16 26.04
C THR A 415 4.12 12.30 24.77
N VAL A 416 4.12 10.98 24.93
CA VAL A 416 3.98 10.06 23.81
C VAL A 416 2.55 10.04 23.22
N MET A 417 1.50 10.30 24.02
CA MET A 417 0.13 10.46 23.50
C MET A 417 -0.03 11.69 22.61
N LEU A 418 0.54 12.83 23.03
CA LEU A 418 0.48 14.08 22.29
C LEU A 418 1.11 13.94 20.90
N LEU A 419 2.16 13.12 20.82
CA LEU A 419 2.80 12.76 19.56
C LEU A 419 1.94 11.81 18.72
N PHE A 420 1.21 10.88 19.32
CA PHE A 420 0.38 9.90 18.59
C PHE A 420 -0.92 10.48 18.04
N GLN A 421 -1.53 11.47 18.70
CA GLN A 421 -2.73 12.16 18.21
C GLN A 421 -2.51 12.86 16.86
N LEU A 422 -1.25 13.19 16.53
CA LEU A 422 -0.84 13.79 15.26
C LEU A 422 -0.63 12.75 14.15
N MET A 423 -0.70 11.45 14.47
CA MET A 423 -0.26 10.35 13.61
C MET A 423 -1.35 9.32 13.28
N SER A 424 -2.48 9.35 13.99
CA SER A 424 -3.40 8.21 14.01
C SER A 424 -4.20 8.06 12.71
N GLY A 425 -3.94 6.96 12.00
CA GLY A 425 -4.92 6.30 11.15
C GLY A 425 -5.51 5.07 11.83
N SER A 426 -6.69 4.62 11.39
CA SER A 426 -7.45 3.48 11.92
C SER A 426 -6.76 2.10 11.84
N GLU A 427 -5.61 2.00 11.17
CA GLU A 427 -5.08 0.72 10.67
C GLU A 427 -3.87 0.14 11.45
N ALA A 428 -3.49 0.71 12.61
CA ALA A 428 -2.31 0.27 13.37
C ALA A 428 -2.50 -1.02 14.21
N GLY A 429 -3.59 -1.77 13.96
CA GLY A 429 -3.90 -3.04 14.62
C GLY A 429 -4.28 -2.90 16.09
N ALA A 430 -4.13 -3.96 16.88
CA ALA A 430 -4.55 -4.01 18.29
C ALA A 430 -3.69 -3.15 19.24
N HIS A 431 -2.43 -2.88 18.89
CA HIS A 431 -1.46 -2.16 19.72
C HIS A 431 -1.98 -0.80 20.25
N PRO A 432 -2.47 0.14 19.42
CA PRO A 432 -2.97 1.43 19.92
C PRO A 432 -4.16 1.27 20.87
N TYR A 433 -5.08 0.33 20.61
CA TYR A 433 -6.24 0.11 21.48
C TYR A 433 -5.83 -0.44 22.86
N LEU A 434 -4.89 -1.40 22.88
CA LEU A 434 -4.34 -1.93 24.12
C LEU A 434 -3.54 -0.85 24.87
N GLY A 435 -2.72 -0.08 24.15
CA GLY A 435 -1.98 1.06 24.70
C GLY A 435 -2.89 2.12 25.34
N CYS A 436 -3.97 2.50 24.67
CA CYS A 436 -4.98 3.43 25.19
C CYS A 436 -5.73 2.84 26.40
N THR A 437 -6.03 1.54 26.39
CA THR A 437 -6.67 0.90 27.55
C THR A 437 -5.74 0.96 28.76
N VAL A 438 -4.46 0.61 28.57
CA VAL A 438 -3.44 0.65 29.61
C VAL A 438 -3.24 2.08 30.13
N MET A 439 -3.25 3.07 29.24
CA MET A 439 -3.19 4.49 29.58
C MET A 439 -4.27 4.89 30.58
N ILE A 440 -5.52 4.58 30.24
CA ILE A 440 -6.70 4.91 31.06
C ILE A 440 -6.55 4.28 32.44
N LEU A 441 -6.23 2.98 32.49
CA LEU A 441 -6.04 2.26 33.75
C LEU A 441 -4.91 2.86 34.59
N ALA A 442 -3.80 3.24 33.95
CA ALA A 442 -2.66 3.84 34.63
C ALA A 442 -2.93 5.26 35.14
N PHE A 443 -3.77 6.04 34.45
CA PHE A 443 -4.23 7.35 34.91
C PHE A 443 -5.24 7.25 36.06
N CYS A 444 -6.08 6.21 36.07
CA CYS A 444 -6.97 5.93 37.19
C CYS A 444 -6.20 5.60 38.49
N GLN A 445 -4.96 5.10 38.40
CA GLN A 445 -4.18 4.69 39.57
C GLN A 445 -3.87 5.83 40.56
N PRO A 446 -3.29 6.97 40.15
CA PRO A 446 -3.12 8.14 41.00
C PRO A 446 -4.44 8.69 41.54
N ILE A 447 -5.50 8.69 40.73
CA ILE A 447 -6.82 9.18 41.15
C ILE A 447 -7.33 8.34 42.31
N MET A 448 -7.33 7.02 42.17
CA MET A 448 -7.68 6.11 43.25
C MET A 448 -6.79 6.32 44.47
N ALA A 449 -5.48 6.51 44.27
CA ALA A 449 -4.53 6.76 45.35
C ALA A 449 -4.75 8.10 46.06
N ALA A 450 -5.30 9.12 45.39
CA ALA A 450 -5.69 10.38 46.01
C ALA A 450 -6.92 10.21 46.93
N PHE A 451 -7.87 9.35 46.55
CA PHE A 451 -9.02 8.98 47.36
C PHE A 451 -8.75 7.83 48.34
N ARG A 452 -7.48 7.59 48.66
CA ARG A 452 -7.02 6.52 49.55
C ARG A 452 -7.58 6.74 50.98
N PRO A 453 -8.46 5.87 51.51
CA PRO A 453 -9.07 6.04 52.84
C PRO A 453 -8.06 5.97 53.99
N ALA A 454 -8.40 6.49 55.18
CA ALA A 454 -7.57 6.34 56.38
C ALA A 454 -7.30 4.85 56.72
N PRO A 455 -6.18 4.51 57.40
CA PRO A 455 -5.76 3.13 57.65
C PRO A 455 -6.81 2.27 58.40
N ASP A 456 -7.60 2.90 59.24
CA ASP A 456 -8.64 2.35 60.13
C ASP A 456 -10.05 2.31 59.49
N SER A 457 -10.21 2.84 58.28
CA SER A 457 -11.52 2.92 57.61
C SER A 457 -12.06 1.54 57.18
N SER A 458 -13.35 1.29 57.40
CA SER A 458 -14.04 0.07 56.94
C SER A 458 -14.06 -0.11 55.41
N ARG A 459 -13.89 0.97 54.64
CA ARG A 459 -13.85 0.94 53.16
C ARG A 459 -12.45 0.72 52.60
N ARG A 460 -11.43 0.61 53.45
CA ARG A 460 -10.02 0.44 53.07
C ARG A 460 -9.76 -0.80 52.21
N TRP A 461 -10.50 -1.88 52.45
CA TRP A 461 -10.36 -3.12 51.69
C TRP A 461 -10.77 -2.97 50.21
N ILE A 462 -11.81 -2.17 49.93
CA ILE A 462 -12.29 -1.87 48.57
C ILE A 462 -11.17 -1.17 47.79
N PHE A 463 -10.60 -0.11 48.40
CA PHE A 463 -9.46 0.59 47.81
C PHE A 463 -8.29 -0.38 47.54
N ASN A 464 -7.92 -1.21 48.51
CA ASN A 464 -6.80 -2.14 48.35
C ASN A 464 -7.02 -3.11 47.18
N TRP A 465 -8.22 -3.68 47.05
CA TRP A 465 -8.58 -4.59 45.94
C TRP A 465 -8.62 -3.88 44.59
N LEU A 466 -9.26 -2.71 44.50
CA LEU A 466 -9.34 -1.95 43.25
C LEU A 466 -7.98 -1.45 42.79
N HIS A 467 -7.23 -0.79 43.67
CA HIS A 467 -5.89 -0.26 43.37
C HIS A 467 -4.94 -1.38 42.94
N TRP A 468 -4.95 -2.51 43.65
CA TRP A 468 -4.19 -3.69 43.28
C TRP A 468 -4.67 -4.30 41.95
N GLY A 469 -5.97 -4.54 41.80
CA GLY A 469 -6.55 -5.22 40.64
C GLY A 469 -6.33 -4.45 39.34
N VAL A 470 -6.68 -3.16 39.31
CA VAL A 470 -6.46 -2.27 38.16
C VAL A 470 -4.97 -2.20 37.80
N GLY A 471 -4.08 -2.26 38.79
CA GLY A 471 -2.63 -2.13 38.58
C GLY A 471 -2.01 -3.39 37.99
N ASN A 472 -2.53 -4.56 38.36
CA ASN A 472 -2.15 -5.82 37.74
C ASN A 472 -2.73 -5.95 36.33
N ALA A 473 -3.99 -5.54 36.12
CA ALA A 473 -4.60 -5.53 34.80
C ALA A 473 -3.83 -4.63 33.83
N ALA A 474 -3.48 -3.40 34.25
CA ALA A 474 -2.67 -2.48 33.45
C ALA A 474 -1.32 -3.08 33.06
N GLU A 475 -0.61 -3.74 34.01
CA GLU A 475 0.67 -4.39 33.72
C GLU A 475 0.54 -5.53 32.70
N ILE A 476 -0.47 -6.40 32.85
CA ILE A 476 -0.68 -7.54 31.93
C ILE A 476 -0.98 -7.02 30.52
N ILE A 477 -1.91 -6.06 30.39
CA ILE A 477 -2.27 -5.50 29.10
C ILE A 477 -1.08 -4.72 28.50
N ALA A 478 -0.25 -4.07 29.32
CA ALA A 478 0.98 -3.41 28.87
C ALA A 478 1.97 -4.40 28.27
N VAL A 479 2.19 -5.56 28.90
CA VAL A 479 3.05 -6.62 28.36
C VAL A 479 2.53 -7.08 27.00
N VAL A 480 1.23 -7.37 26.89
CA VAL A 480 0.61 -7.74 25.61
C VAL A 480 0.82 -6.64 24.57
N SER A 481 0.56 -5.39 24.94
CA SER A 481 0.75 -4.22 24.07
C SER A 481 2.19 -4.08 23.57
N MET A 482 3.20 -4.32 24.42
CA MET A 482 4.62 -4.31 24.02
C MET A 482 4.94 -5.39 22.98
N PHE A 483 4.41 -6.61 23.14
CA PHE A 483 4.60 -7.67 22.13
C PHE A 483 3.97 -7.34 20.78
N PHE A 484 2.80 -6.67 20.78
CA PHE A 484 2.23 -6.14 19.53
C PHE A 484 3.06 -4.97 18.98
N GLY A 485 3.61 -4.12 19.85
CA GLY A 485 4.42 -2.95 19.48
C GLY A 485 5.73 -3.33 18.77
N ILE A 486 6.47 -4.31 19.28
CA ILE A 486 7.75 -4.75 18.68
C ILE A 486 7.57 -5.47 17.33
N ARG A 487 6.33 -5.84 16.96
CA ARG A 487 5.96 -6.45 15.68
C ARG A 487 5.39 -5.45 14.68
N GLN A 488 5.37 -4.16 15.01
CA GLN A 488 4.90 -3.13 14.09
C GLN A 488 5.84 -2.98 12.90
N GLN A 489 5.26 -2.82 11.71
CA GLN A 489 5.98 -2.74 10.43
C GLN A 489 6.94 -1.53 10.34
N SER A 490 6.78 -0.55 11.22
CA SER A 490 7.59 0.66 11.31
C SER A 490 8.91 0.46 12.08
N LEU A 491 9.08 -0.68 12.75
CA LEU A 491 10.28 -1.02 13.52
C LEU A 491 10.97 -2.23 12.86
N LEU A 492 12.12 -1.97 12.23
CA LEU A 492 12.98 -3.00 11.62
C LEU A 492 13.80 -3.71 12.71
N LEU A 493 13.12 -4.41 13.61
CA LEU A 493 13.77 -5.14 14.70
C LEU A 493 14.08 -6.58 14.28
N PRO A 494 15.27 -7.11 14.63
CA PRO A 494 15.66 -8.46 14.24
C PRO A 494 14.78 -9.52 14.91
N TYR A 495 13.98 -10.20 14.09
CA TYR A 495 13.24 -11.40 14.50
C TYR A 495 14.14 -12.64 14.38
N PRO A 496 14.15 -13.58 15.35
CA PRO A 496 13.31 -13.65 16.55
C PRO A 496 13.91 -13.01 17.81
N TRP A 497 15.16 -12.51 17.74
CA TRP A 497 15.94 -12.03 18.89
C TRP A 497 15.19 -11.04 19.77
N THR A 498 14.56 -10.02 19.18
CA THR A 498 13.82 -9.00 19.94
C THR A 498 12.66 -9.60 20.76
N THR A 499 11.96 -10.58 20.19
CA THR A 499 10.89 -11.29 20.93
C THR A 499 11.50 -12.10 22.09
N GLY A 500 12.62 -12.79 21.85
CA GLY A 500 13.34 -13.53 22.88
C GLY A 500 13.78 -12.65 24.06
N VAL A 501 14.34 -11.47 23.79
CA VAL A 501 14.77 -10.51 24.83
C VAL A 501 13.58 -10.02 25.66
N LEU A 502 12.47 -9.63 25.03
CA LEU A 502 11.27 -9.19 25.75
C LEU A 502 10.65 -10.33 26.57
N SER A 503 10.60 -11.56 26.02
CA SER A 503 10.14 -12.75 26.75
C SER A 503 11.03 -13.06 27.95
N ALA A 504 12.36 -13.00 27.79
CA ALA A 504 13.31 -13.21 28.89
C ALA A 504 13.11 -12.17 30.01
N PHE A 505 12.86 -10.90 29.67
CA PHE A 505 12.53 -9.87 30.64
C PHE A 505 11.25 -10.20 31.42
N VAL A 506 10.17 -10.59 30.73
CA VAL A 506 8.90 -10.93 31.39
C VAL A 506 9.10 -12.11 32.35
N VAL A 507 9.80 -13.15 31.92
CA VAL A 507 10.13 -14.31 32.76
C VAL A 507 10.96 -13.88 33.98
N TRP A 508 11.98 -13.05 33.77
CA TRP A 508 12.81 -12.51 34.84
C TRP A 508 11.98 -11.74 35.89
N THR A 509 11.08 -10.86 35.45
CA THR A 509 10.20 -10.10 36.35
C THR A 509 9.28 -11.03 37.16
N ILE A 510 8.77 -12.10 36.56
CA ILE A 510 7.94 -13.11 37.26
C ILE A 510 8.77 -13.87 38.30
N VAL A 511 9.96 -14.36 37.93
CA VAL A 511 10.88 -15.06 38.83
C VAL A 511 11.27 -14.17 40.01
N LEU A 512 11.64 -12.91 39.74
CA LEU A 512 11.98 -11.94 40.78
C LEU A 512 10.83 -11.73 41.77
N LYS A 513 9.60 -11.55 41.28
CA LYS A 513 8.41 -11.43 42.14
C LYS A 513 8.17 -12.69 42.98
N LEU A 514 8.39 -13.88 42.41
CA LEU A 514 8.28 -15.15 43.13
C LEU A 514 9.32 -15.24 44.25
N VAL A 515 10.59 -14.96 43.94
CA VAL A 515 11.70 -14.96 44.92
C VAL A 515 11.43 -13.98 46.06
N LEU A 516 11.04 -12.74 45.74
CA LEU A 516 10.70 -11.73 46.74
C LEU A 516 9.50 -12.14 47.61
N LYS A 517 8.51 -12.82 47.04
CA LYS A 517 7.35 -13.34 47.78
C LYS A 517 7.74 -14.48 48.72
N LEU A 518 8.57 -15.41 48.27
CA LEU A 518 9.09 -16.51 49.09
C LEU A 518 9.96 -15.98 50.23
N HIS A 519 10.89 -15.07 49.93
CA HIS A 519 11.73 -14.44 50.94
C HIS A 519 10.89 -13.70 52.00
N LYS A 520 9.90 -12.91 51.58
CA LYS A 520 8.98 -12.25 52.52
C LYS A 520 8.23 -13.23 53.41
N HIS A 521 7.78 -14.36 52.87
CA HIS A 521 7.10 -15.39 53.64
C HIS A 521 8.04 -16.05 54.67
N ASP A 522 9.27 -16.37 54.28
CA ASP A 522 10.25 -17.00 55.16
C ASP A 522 10.76 -16.05 56.25
N VAL A 523 10.96 -14.77 55.94
CA VAL A 523 11.31 -13.72 56.91
C VAL A 523 10.20 -13.55 57.96
N ILE A 524 8.94 -13.50 57.53
CA ILE A 524 7.79 -13.42 58.45
C ILE A 524 7.72 -14.69 59.32
N ARG A 525 7.94 -15.88 58.75
CA ARG A 525 7.88 -17.15 59.48
C ARG A 525 8.99 -17.31 60.51
N LYS A 526 10.20 -16.79 60.23
CA LYS A 526 11.36 -16.94 61.11
C LYS A 526 11.51 -15.81 62.15
N GLY A 527 10.68 -14.76 62.10
CA GLY A 527 10.78 -13.61 63.02
C GLY A 527 12.10 -12.84 62.93
N LEU A 528 12.94 -13.15 61.93
CA LEU A 528 14.25 -12.55 61.71
C LEU A 528 14.08 -11.37 60.77
N TYR A 529 13.70 -10.21 61.31
CA TYR A 529 13.72 -8.96 60.56
C TYR A 529 15.16 -8.46 60.45
N GLN A 530 16.03 -9.23 59.79
CA GLN A 530 17.44 -8.90 59.67
C GLN A 530 17.66 -8.04 58.43
N GLN A 531 17.98 -6.77 58.69
CA GLN A 531 18.12 -5.63 57.78
C GLN A 531 19.23 -5.78 56.71
N PHE A 532 19.85 -6.96 56.59
CA PHE A 532 21.18 -7.15 55.99
C PHE A 532 21.18 -7.74 54.55
N GLU A 533 20.10 -8.37 54.07
CA GLU A 533 20.08 -8.98 52.71
C GLU A 533 19.34 -8.18 51.63
N VAL A 534 18.48 -7.23 51.99
CA VAL A 534 17.61 -6.49 51.04
C VAL A 534 18.39 -5.46 50.22
N LYS A 535 19.45 -4.87 50.79
CA LYS A 535 20.36 -3.94 50.08
C LYS A 535 20.99 -4.60 48.85
N ASN A 536 21.40 -5.86 48.96
CA ASN A 536 21.99 -6.61 47.86
C ASN A 536 20.95 -6.94 46.79
N ILE A 537 19.70 -7.23 47.16
CA ILE A 537 18.62 -7.48 46.19
C ILE A 537 18.26 -6.21 45.40
N LEU A 538 18.21 -5.06 46.07
CA LEU A 538 17.97 -3.77 45.41
C LEU A 538 19.16 -3.37 44.52
N LEU A 539 20.39 -3.62 44.95
CA LEU A 539 21.61 -3.44 44.16
C LEU A 539 21.66 -4.38 42.97
N ILE A 540 21.27 -5.65 43.12
CA ILE A 540 21.17 -6.64 42.03
C ILE A 540 20.07 -6.21 41.04
N TYR A 541 18.93 -5.69 41.53
CA TYR A 541 17.88 -5.13 40.69
C TYR A 541 18.37 -3.90 39.91
N LEU A 542 19.01 -2.94 40.58
CA LEU A 542 19.57 -1.74 39.94
C LEU A 542 20.72 -2.08 38.97
N PHE A 543 21.53 -3.08 39.28
CA PHE A 543 22.65 -3.55 38.47
C PHE A 543 22.20 -4.37 37.25
N LEU A 544 21.15 -5.19 37.39
CA LEU A 544 20.60 -5.95 36.27
C LEU A 544 19.73 -5.09 35.36
N THR A 545 18.99 -4.12 35.92
CA THR A 545 18.28 -3.11 35.13
C THR A 545 19.23 -2.15 34.41
N SER A 546 20.41 -1.84 34.98
CA SER A 546 21.45 -1.04 34.30
C SER A 546 22.21 -1.83 33.22
N ILE A 547 22.47 -3.12 33.41
CA ILE A 547 22.94 -4.02 32.34
C ILE A 547 21.91 -4.08 31.21
N GLN A 548 20.62 -4.05 31.53
CA GLN A 548 19.52 -3.99 30.56
C GLN A 548 19.50 -2.71 29.72
N LEU A 549 19.73 -1.54 30.33
CA LEU A 549 19.92 -0.27 29.62
C LEU A 549 21.15 -0.30 28.71
N SER A 550 22.22 -0.97 29.15
CA SER A 550 23.48 -1.07 28.42
C SER A 550 23.35 -1.94 27.17
N VAL A 551 22.62 -3.05 27.25
CA VAL A 551 22.38 -3.96 26.12
C VAL A 551 21.38 -3.37 25.10
N GLN A 552 20.52 -2.45 25.52
CA GLN A 552 19.56 -1.75 24.65
C GLN A 552 20.12 -0.49 23.97
N MET A 553 21.19 0.10 24.49
CA MET A 553 21.85 1.27 23.87
C MET A 553 22.81 0.91 22.73
N PHE A 554 23.13 -0.38 22.54
CA PHE A 554 24.03 -0.89 21.51
C PHE A 554 23.34 -1.64 20.36
N MET A 555 22.00 -1.62 20.31
CA MET A 555 21.18 -1.97 19.14
C MET A 555 20.51 -0.72 18.60
#